data_AF-A0A8X6XB75-F1
#
_entry.id   AF-A0A8X6XB75-F1
#
_cell.length_a   1.000
_cell.length_b   1.000
_cell.length_c   1.000
_cell.angle_alpha   90.00
_cell.angle_beta   90.00
_cell.angle_gamma   90.00
#
_symmetry.space_group_name_H-M   'P 1'
#
loop_
_entity.id
_entity.type
_entity.pdbx_description
1 polymer ?
#
loop_
_entity_poly.entity_id
_entity_poly.type
_entity_poly.pdbx_seq_one_letter_code
_entity_poly.pdbx_strand_id
1 'polypeptide(L)'
;MFENVTKEDLLMVLLEMEETVDSDLGLLELRLKLLLCKAYLEDEEFICYFLATMIADRMEKEEDRKKAEECRLVQEQELELARKEAEECRLMPKQELE
;
A
#
# COMPACT_ATOMS: atom_id res chain seq x y z
N MET A 1 -0.13 -13.29 -17.25
CA MET A 1 -0.80 -11.97 -17.24
C MET A 1 -1.48 -11.83 -15.88
N PHE A 2 -1.25 -10.75 -15.13
CA PHE A 2 -1.87 -10.46 -13.81
C PHE A 2 -1.26 -11.07 -12.54
N GLU A 3 0.07 -11.23 -12.43
CA GLU A 3 0.69 -11.81 -11.20
C GLU A 3 0.49 -10.95 -9.94
N ASN A 4 0.45 -9.61 -10.06
CA ASN A 4 0.33 -8.68 -8.92
C ASN A 4 -1.04 -7.96 -8.84
N VAL A 5 -2.03 -8.52 -9.53
CA VAL A 5 -3.38 -7.97 -9.59
C VAL A 5 -4.20 -8.47 -8.41
N THR A 6 -4.70 -7.54 -7.60
CA THR A 6 -5.62 -7.84 -6.49
C THR A 6 -7.07 -7.78 -6.95
N LYS A 7 -7.97 -8.17 -6.06
CA LYS A 7 -9.42 -8.09 -6.30
C LYS A 7 -9.85 -6.63 -6.51
N GLU A 8 -9.30 -5.73 -5.71
CA GLU A 8 -9.58 -4.30 -5.75
C GLU A 8 -9.15 -3.67 -7.07
N ASP A 9 -8.01 -4.09 -7.63
CA ASP A 9 -7.56 -3.61 -8.95
C ASP A 9 -8.58 -3.96 -10.04
N LEU A 10 -9.04 -5.21 -10.06
CA LEU A 10 -10.00 -5.66 -11.07
C LEU A 10 -11.36 -4.99 -10.90
N LEU A 11 -11.81 -4.80 -9.65
CA LEU A 11 -13.05 -4.08 -9.38
C LEU A 11 -12.95 -2.63 -9.86
N MET A 12 -11.84 -1.96 -9.59
CA MET A 12 -11.63 -0.58 -10.02
C MET A 12 -11.57 -0.48 -11.55
N VAL A 13 -10.83 -1.37 -12.21
CA VAL A 13 -10.75 -1.38 -13.68
C VAL A 13 -12.09 -1.66 -14.33
N LEU A 14 -12.85 -2.63 -13.83
CA LEU A 14 -14.19 -2.91 -14.35
C LEU A 14 -15.15 -1.73 -14.11
N LEU A 15 -15.04 -1.05 -12.96
CA LEU A 15 -15.84 0.15 -12.68
C LEU A 15 -15.50 1.30 -13.63
N GLU A 16 -14.22 1.53 -13.93
CA GLU A 16 -13.76 2.54 -14.91
C GLU A 16 -14.21 2.22 -16.34
N MET A 17 -14.48 0.94 -16.64
CA MET A 17 -15.10 0.49 -17.89
C MET A 17 -16.63 0.60 -17.89
N GLU A 18 -17.22 1.17 -16.84
CA GLU A 18 -18.67 1.23 -16.61
C GLU A 18 -19.34 -0.17 -16.53
N GLU A 19 -18.57 -1.23 -16.25
CA GLU A 19 -19.10 -2.56 -16.03
C GLU A 19 -19.76 -2.65 -14.66
N THR A 20 -20.99 -3.17 -14.62
CA THR A 20 -21.67 -3.43 -13.34
C THR A 20 -21.12 -4.72 -12.73
N VAL A 21 -20.42 -4.62 -11.60
CA VAL A 21 -19.75 -5.76 -10.95
C VAL A 21 -20.19 -5.88 -9.51
N ASP A 22 -20.49 -7.11 -9.10
CA ASP A 22 -20.78 -7.44 -7.71
C ASP A 22 -19.47 -7.51 -6.92
N SER A 23 -19.41 -6.78 -5.80
CA SER A 23 -18.26 -6.76 -4.90
C SER A 23 -17.99 -8.11 -4.25
N ASP A 24 -18.95 -9.03 -4.23
CA ASP A 24 -18.81 -10.36 -3.63
C ASP A 24 -18.05 -11.33 -4.54
N LEU A 25 -17.85 -11.00 -5.82
CA LEU A 25 -17.13 -11.85 -6.77
C LEU A 25 -15.68 -12.11 -6.33
N GLY A 26 -15.24 -13.34 -6.55
CA GLY A 26 -13.86 -13.77 -6.33
C GLY A 26 -12.92 -13.24 -7.40
N LEU A 27 -11.61 -13.25 -7.11
CA LEU A 27 -10.58 -12.78 -8.05
C LEU A 27 -10.65 -13.48 -9.41
N LEU A 28 -10.90 -14.80 -9.43
CA LEU A 28 -11.01 -15.56 -10.67
C LEU A 28 -12.22 -15.13 -11.51
N GLU A 29 -13.37 -14.90 -10.86
CA GLU A 29 -14.61 -14.47 -11.53
C GLU A 29 -14.45 -13.07 -12.11
N LEU A 30 -13.80 -12.18 -11.37
CA LEU A 30 -13.47 -10.82 -11.85
C LEU A 30 -12.52 -10.85 -13.04
N ARG A 31 -11.51 -11.73 -13.05
CA ARG A 31 -10.62 -11.92 -14.22
C ARG A 31 -11.40 -12.39 -15.43
N LEU A 32 -12.26 -13.40 -15.26
CA LEU A 32 -13.10 -13.90 -16.34
C LEU A 32 -14.03 -12.80 -16.87
N LYS A 33 -14.62 -12.00 -15.98
CA LYS A 33 -15.48 -10.89 -16.38
C LYS A 33 -14.74 -9.81 -17.16
N LEU A 34 -13.52 -9.45 -16.73
CA LEU A 34 -12.66 -8.52 -17.47
C LEU A 34 -12.35 -9.04 -18.88
N LEU A 35 -11.96 -10.31 -19.00
CA LEU A 35 -11.64 -10.93 -20.30
C LEU A 35 -12.85 -10.99 -21.26
N LEU A 36 -14.06 -10.96 -20.71
CA LEU A 36 -15.31 -10.97 -21.48
C LEU A 36 -15.89 -9.56 -21.71
N CYS A 37 -15.32 -8.53 -21.09
CA CYS A 37 -15.76 -7.15 -21.26
C CYS A 37 -15.50 -6.68 -22.69
N LYS A 38 -16.45 -5.93 -23.26
CA LYS A 38 -16.35 -5.37 -24.61
C LYS A 38 -15.07 -4.54 -24.78
N ALA A 39 -14.72 -3.73 -23.79
CA ALA A 39 -13.52 -2.90 -23.83
C ALA A 39 -12.23 -3.74 -23.91
N TYR A 40 -12.16 -4.86 -23.19
CA TYR A 40 -11.03 -5.79 -23.28
C TYR A 40 -10.93 -6.46 -24.66
N LEU A 41 -12.08 -6.84 -25.23
CA LEU A 41 -12.14 -7.44 -26.56
C LEU A 41 -11.83 -6.46 -27.69
N GLU A 42 -12.09 -5.16 -27.47
CA GLU A 42 -11.80 -4.09 -28.42
C GLU A 42 -10.34 -3.65 -28.39
N ASP A 43 -9.73 -3.55 -27.20
CA ASP A 43 -8.35 -3.10 -27.05
C ASP A 43 -7.66 -3.75 -25.82
N GLU A 44 -7.27 -5.01 -25.97
CA GLU A 44 -6.58 -5.78 -24.92
C GLU A 44 -5.28 -5.09 -24.46
N GLU A 45 -4.51 -4.51 -25.38
CA GLU A 45 -3.21 -3.90 -25.07
C GLU A 45 -3.40 -2.66 -24.20
N PHE A 46 -4.39 -1.82 -24.51
CA PHE A 46 -4.77 -0.68 -23.67
C PHE A 46 -5.17 -1.14 -22.26
N ILE A 47 -5.97 -2.19 -22.12
CA ILE A 47 -6.38 -2.67 -20.78
C ILE A 47 -5.20 -3.20 -19.98
N CYS A 48 -4.30 -3.93 -20.63
CA CYS A 48 -3.10 -4.45 -19.97
C CYS A 48 -2.19 -3.32 -19.51
N TYR A 49 -1.99 -2.30 -20.35
CA TYR A 49 -1.23 -1.10 -20.00
C TYR A 49 -1.88 -0.34 -18.85
N PHE A 50 -3.20 -0.12 -18.91
CA PHE A 50 -3.97 0.56 -17.87
C PHE A 50 -3.81 -0.15 -16.52
N LEU A 51 -4.02 -1.47 -16.48
CA LEU A 51 -3.81 -2.28 -15.27
C LEU A 51 -2.38 -2.17 -14.74
N ALA A 52 -1.37 -2.24 -15.62
CA ALA A 52 0.02 -2.12 -15.20
C ALA A 52 0.31 -0.75 -14.56
N THR A 53 -0.21 0.34 -15.14
CA THR A 53 -0.02 1.70 -14.58
C THR A 53 -0.69 1.88 -13.22
N MET A 54 -1.92 1.38 -13.05
CA MET A 54 -2.62 1.45 -11.78
C MET A 54 -1.93 0.65 -10.68
N ILE A 55 -1.46 -0.55 -11.01
CA ILE A 55 -0.70 -1.40 -10.07
C ILE A 55 0.58 -0.71 -9.65
N ALA A 56 1.30 -0.09 -10.60
CA ALA A 56 2.53 0.63 -10.32
C ALA A 56 2.29 1.82 -9.36
N ASP A 57 1.30 2.66 -9.64
CA ASP A 57 0.92 3.80 -8.80
C ASP A 57 0.51 3.36 -7.38
N ARG A 58 -0.28 2.29 -7.27
CA ARG A 58 -0.64 1.74 -5.96
C ARG A 58 0.57 1.20 -5.21
N MET A 59 1.48 0.49 -5.88
CA MET A 59 2.69 -0.03 -5.25
C MET A 59 3.60 1.10 -4.75
N GLU A 60 3.73 2.17 -5.52
CA GLU A 60 4.48 3.38 -5.11
C GLU A 60 3.84 4.02 -3.86
N LYS A 61 2.53 4.22 -3.85
CA LYS A 61 1.80 4.76 -2.69
C LYS A 61 1.93 3.88 -1.45
N GLU A 62 1.92 2.57 -1.62
CA GLU A 62 2.10 1.62 -0.52
C GLU A 62 3.53 1.67 0.04
N GLU A 63 4.53 1.82 -0.82
CA GLU A 63 5.92 1.99 -0.41
C GLU A 63 6.12 3.30 0.36
N ASP A 64 5.55 4.40 -0.12
CA ASP A 64 5.60 5.70 0.56
C ASP A 64 4.92 5.65 1.93
N ARG A 65 3.78 4.95 2.04
CA ARG A 65 3.09 4.73 3.32
C ARG A 65 3.99 3.98 4.31
N LYS A 66 4.66 2.92 3.87
CA LYS A 66 5.58 2.14 4.71
C LYS A 66 6.77 2.96 5.17
N LYS A 67 7.38 3.74 4.28
CA LYS A 67 8.48 4.66 4.63
C LYS A 67 8.04 5.69 5.68
N ALA A 68 6.85 6.28 5.49
CA ALA A 68 6.31 7.24 6.45
C ALA A 68 6.06 6.61 7.82
N GLU A 69 5.54 5.38 7.88
CA GLU A 69 5.34 4.64 9.12
C GLU A 69 6.67 4.29 9.81
N GLU A 70 7.66 3.82 9.05
CA GLU A 70 9.00 3.51 9.55
C GLU A 70 9.68 4.76 10.14
N CYS A 71 9.62 5.91 9.43
CA CYS A 71 10.15 7.17 9.95
C CYS A 71 9.48 7.57 11.27
N ARG A 72 8.16 7.41 11.39
CA ARG A 72 7.44 7.70 12.64
C ARG A 72 7.87 6.79 13.78
N LEU A 73 8.05 5.51 13.51
CA LEU A 73 8.48 4.54 14.51
C LEU A 73 9.90 4.84 15.01
N VAL A 74 10.83 5.15 14.10
CA VAL A 74 12.20 5.55 14.45
C VAL A 74 12.20 6.81 15.32
N GLN A 75 11.41 7.82 14.93
CA GLN A 75 11.31 9.06 15.70
C GLN A 75 10.75 8.83 17.12
N GLU A 76 9.79 7.93 17.27
CA GLU A 76 9.23 7.56 18.58
C GLU A 76 10.28 6.84 19.46
N GLN A 77 11.04 5.92 18.87
CA GLN A 77 12.12 5.21 19.55
C GLN A 77 13.23 6.15 20.03
N GLU A 78 13.66 7.10 19.18
CA GLU A 78 14.65 8.12 19.55
C GLU A 78 14.17 9.00 20.70
N LEU A 79 12.89 9.41 20.67
CA LEU A 79 12.29 10.21 21.73
C LEU A 79 12.21 9.42 23.05
N GLU A 80 11.85 8.14 23.00
CA GLU A 80 11.81 7.28 24.17
C GLU A 80 13.21 7.07 24.76
N LEU A 81 14.23 6.87 23.92
CA LEU A 81 15.62 6.76 24.34
C LEU A 81 16.10 8.04 25.03
N ALA A 82 15.86 9.21 24.40
CA ALA A 82 16.22 10.50 24.99
C ALA A 82 15.52 10.75 26.34
N ARG A 83 14.27 10.29 26.51
CA ARG A 83 13.56 10.35 27.79
C ARG A 83 14.23 9.48 28.86
N LYS A 84 14.61 8.25 28.51
CA LYS A 84 15.32 7.33 29.42
C LYS A 84 16.68 7.89 29.83
N GLU A 85 17.46 8.41 28.89
CA GLU A 85 18.75 9.06 29.17
C GLU A 85 18.59 10.28 30.07
N ALA A 86 17.58 11.13 29.83
CA ALA A 86 17.31 12.28 30.67
C ALA A 86 16.86 11.89 32.10
N GLU A 87 16.11 10.80 32.24
CA GLU A 87 15.72 10.24 33.53
C GLU A 87 16.94 9.65 34.27
N GLU A 88 17.80 8.93 33.59
CA GLU A 88 19.06 8.40 34.13
C GLU A 88 19.98 9.54 34.61
N CYS A 89 20.16 10.60 33.82
CA CYS A 89 20.93 11.78 34.22
C CYS A 89 20.36 12.49 35.46
N ARG A 90 19.05 12.42 35.69
CA ARG A 90 18.40 12.97 36.90
C ARG A 90 18.62 12.10 38.13
N LEU A 91 18.77 10.80 37.94
CA LEU A 91 18.93 9.81 39.00
C LEU A 91 20.40 9.57 39.39
N MET A 92 21.36 10.02 38.57
CA MET A 92 22.78 10.07 38.93
C MET A 92 22.96 10.86 40.23
N PRO A 93 23.37 10.23 41.35
CA PRO A 93 23.72 10.96 42.56
C PRO A 93 24.94 11.82 42.26
N LYS A 94 25.03 13.01 42.86
CA LYS A 94 26.29 13.79 42.91
C LYS A 94 27.33 13.02 43.72
N GLN A 95 27.87 11.93 43.18
CA GLN A 95 29.10 11.30 43.67
C GLN A 95 30.24 12.05 43.02
N GLU A 96 30.59 13.21 43.58
CA GLU A 96 31.90 13.86 43.51
C GLU A 96 31.75 15.25 44.12
N LEU A 97 31.75 15.31 45.46
CA LEU A 97 32.28 16.46 46.19
C LEU A 97 32.63 16.05 47.62
N GLU A 98 33.70 15.27 47.78
CA GLU A 98 34.60 15.32 48.96
C GLU A 98 35.92 14.61 48.67
#